data_AF-A0A2V9QEX1-F1
#
_entry.id   AF-A0A2V9QEX1-F1
#
_cell.length_a   1.000
_cell.length_b   1.000
_cell.length_c   1.000
_cell.angle_alpha   90.00
_cell.angle_beta   90.00
_cell.angle_gamma   90.00
#
_symmetry.space_group_name_H-M   'P 1'
#
loop_
_entity.id
_entity.type
_entity.pdbx_description
1 polymer ?
#
loop_
_entity_poly.entity_id
_entity_poly.type
_entity_poly.pdbx_seq_one_letter_code
_entity_poly.pdbx_strand_id
1 'polypeptide(L)'
;MKRPFISLGLFGAIVVAILIVSHFYEHALFSTVSPHQQYRVEITQSRQFPSDERAVFLSAYRNGDKVVYHKLLYTGDLLDNDFRNLYSNPRFRSESIYELGNVTNDGSIAETGDLTVSNETLREISFLLIETGWYKLIVLSLEPGGTLHLNLQYNGKLSCQGQFADSRQRFADAVAIVQRTEAKGGRWLSITVRGNTAKIESRQPGLQPAKCCASDRPDPEHEWLY
;
A
#
# COMPACT_ATOMS: atom_id res chain seq x y z
N MET A 1 -4.09 -29.49 56.89
CA MET A 1 -3.73 -28.30 56.09
C MET A 1 -2.80 -28.71 54.94
N LYS A 2 -3.31 -28.81 53.71
CA LYS A 2 -2.48 -28.97 52.50
C LYS A 2 -3.23 -28.45 51.27
N ARG A 3 -2.94 -27.21 50.83
CA ARG A 3 -2.98 -26.78 49.42
C ARG A 3 -2.09 -25.55 49.25
N PRO A 4 -0.96 -25.67 48.52
CA PRO A 4 -0.49 -24.50 47.77
C PRO A 4 0.05 -24.82 46.36
N PHE A 5 -0.25 -26.00 45.78
CA PHE A 5 0.25 -26.34 44.44
C PHE A 5 -0.65 -25.90 43.28
N ILE A 6 -1.89 -25.49 43.55
CA ILE A 6 -2.85 -25.11 42.49
C ILE A 6 -2.66 -23.63 42.06
N SER A 7 -2.15 -22.75 42.94
CA SER A 7 -2.01 -21.32 42.62
C SER A 7 -0.79 -20.99 41.75
N LEU A 8 0.31 -21.73 41.88
CA LEU A 8 1.55 -21.46 41.14
C LEU A 8 1.43 -21.84 39.65
N GLY A 9 0.77 -22.95 39.35
CA GLY A 9 0.51 -23.39 37.97
C GLY A 9 -0.44 -22.46 37.23
N LEU A 10 -1.46 -21.93 37.93
CA LEU A 10 -2.38 -20.95 37.36
C LEU A 10 -1.68 -19.61 37.10
N PHE A 11 -0.82 -19.16 38.01
CA PHE A 11 -0.04 -17.93 37.82
C PHE A 11 0.96 -18.06 36.67
N GLY A 12 1.64 -19.21 36.55
CA GLY A 12 2.52 -19.50 35.41
C GLY A 12 1.77 -19.55 34.08
N ALA A 13 0.59 -20.18 34.04
CA ALA A 13 -0.26 -20.19 32.85
C ALA A 13 -0.80 -18.81 32.48
N ILE A 14 -1.14 -17.97 33.47
CA ILE A 14 -1.57 -16.59 33.24
C ILE A 14 -0.41 -15.74 32.72
N VAL A 15 0.80 -15.86 33.28
CA VAL A 15 1.97 -15.13 32.80
C VAL A 15 2.35 -15.59 31.38
N VAL A 16 2.32 -16.89 31.10
CA VAL A 16 2.54 -17.43 29.74
C VAL A 16 1.44 -16.98 28.79
N ALA A 17 0.17 -16.98 29.20
CA ALA A 17 -0.93 -16.48 28.38
C ALA A 17 -0.82 -14.98 28.12
N ILE A 18 -0.44 -14.16 29.11
CA ILE A 18 -0.19 -12.73 28.95
C ILE A 18 0.99 -12.50 28.00
N LEU A 19 2.08 -13.26 28.14
CA LEU A 19 3.25 -13.18 27.26
C LEU A 19 2.92 -13.60 25.82
N ILE A 20 2.15 -14.68 25.63
CA ILE A 20 1.70 -15.15 24.30
C ILE A 20 0.71 -14.17 23.67
N VAL A 21 -0.24 -13.62 24.44
CA VAL A 21 -1.22 -12.64 23.94
C VAL A 21 -0.53 -11.33 23.59
N SER A 22 0.51 -10.92 24.33
CA SER A 22 1.34 -9.76 23.98
C SER A 22 2.24 -9.97 22.75
N HIS A 23 2.40 -11.21 22.28
CA HIS A 23 3.32 -11.58 21.19
C HIS A 23 2.75 -11.44 19.77
N PHE A 24 1.44 -11.19 19.64
CA PHE A 24 0.74 -11.11 18.36
C PHE A 24 -0.21 -9.92 18.30
N TYR A 25 0.20 -8.75 18.82
CA TYR A 25 -0.62 -7.55 18.69
C TYR A 25 -0.41 -6.90 17.32
N GLU A 26 -1.33 -7.19 16.40
CA GLU A 26 -1.64 -6.25 15.33
C GLU A 26 -2.32 -5.02 15.94
N HIS A 27 -1.65 -3.87 15.83
CA HIS A 27 -2.19 -2.60 16.30
C HIS A 27 -2.73 -1.81 15.12
N ALA A 28 -4.01 -1.42 15.18
CA ALA A 28 -4.57 -0.49 14.21
C ALA A 28 -3.90 0.89 14.36
N LEU A 29 -3.19 1.32 13.33
CA LEU A 29 -2.62 2.67 13.24
C LEU A 29 -3.67 3.67 12.75
N PHE A 30 -4.46 3.28 11.75
CA PHE A 30 -5.50 4.10 11.14
C PHE A 30 -6.73 3.26 10.80
N SER A 31 -7.90 3.87 10.92
CA SER A 31 -9.16 3.34 10.39
C SER A 31 -9.95 4.50 9.81
N THR A 32 -10.21 4.45 8.52
CA THR A 32 -10.91 5.53 7.81
C THR A 32 -12.08 4.96 7.04
N VAL A 33 -13.21 5.66 7.04
CA VAL A 33 -14.41 5.31 6.26
C VAL A 33 -14.55 6.30 5.10
N SER A 34 -15.00 5.81 3.95
CA SER A 34 -15.22 6.63 2.75
C SER A 34 -16.42 7.59 2.92
N PRO A 35 -16.52 8.67 2.11
CA PRO A 35 -17.59 9.67 2.23
C PRO A 35 -19.02 9.11 2.24
N HIS A 36 -19.33 8.14 1.37
CA HIS A 36 -20.65 7.49 1.31
C HIS A 36 -20.69 6.17 2.08
N GLN A 37 -19.67 5.89 2.90
CA GLN A 37 -19.58 4.74 3.79
C GLN A 37 -19.62 3.38 3.07
N GLN A 38 -19.35 3.36 1.76
CA GLN A 38 -19.25 2.10 1.02
C GLN A 38 -17.96 1.34 1.39
N TYR A 39 -16.87 2.07 1.65
CA TYR A 39 -15.56 1.50 1.95
C TYR A 39 -15.07 1.86 3.35
N ARG A 40 -14.34 0.93 3.96
CA ARG A 40 -13.51 1.17 5.13
C ARG A 40 -12.10 0.67 4.85
N VAL A 41 -11.10 1.47 5.18
CA VAL A 41 -9.69 1.08 5.13
C VAL A 41 -9.13 1.05 6.55
N GLU A 42 -8.46 -0.04 6.89
CA GLU A 42 -7.73 -0.23 8.13
C GLU A 42 -6.26 -0.41 7.80
N ILE A 43 -5.41 0.35 8.49
CA ILE A 43 -3.97 0.17 8.46
C ILE A 43 -3.55 -0.40 9.80
N THR A 44 -2.96 -1.58 9.78
CA THR A 44 -2.46 -2.28 10.96
C THR A 44 -0.94 -2.37 10.90
N GLN A 45 -0.32 -2.34 12.08
CA GLN A 45 1.09 -2.65 12.24
C GLN A 45 1.22 -3.93 13.04
N SER A 46 2.02 -4.85 12.54
CA SER A 46 2.43 -6.04 13.26
C SER A 46 3.91 -5.95 13.61
N ARG A 47 4.25 -6.47 14.79
CA ARG A 47 5.63 -6.64 15.23
C ARG A 47 5.69 -7.86 16.14
N GLN A 48 6.50 -8.84 15.76
CA GLN A 48 6.59 -10.08 16.52
C GLN A 48 7.51 -9.93 17.75
N PHE A 49 8.66 -9.25 17.61
CA PHE A 49 9.54 -8.87 18.73
C PHE A 49 9.95 -7.38 18.70
N PRO A 50 10.29 -6.74 19.84
CA PRO A 50 10.75 -5.35 19.92
C PRO A 50 12.05 -5.03 19.17
N SER A 51 12.76 -6.04 18.67
CA SER A 51 13.93 -5.91 17.79
C SER A 51 13.60 -6.10 16.31
N ASP A 52 12.44 -6.66 16.00
CA ASP A 52 12.08 -7.01 14.62
C ASP A 52 11.65 -5.78 13.82
N GLU A 53 11.73 -5.93 12.51
CA GLU A 53 11.12 -5.01 11.57
C GLU A 53 9.62 -4.93 11.78
N ARG A 54 9.10 -3.71 11.70
CA ARG A 54 7.69 -3.39 11.78
C ARG A 54 7.10 -3.60 10.40
N ALA A 55 6.10 -4.47 10.29
CA ALA A 55 5.36 -4.64 9.05
C ALA A 55 4.01 -3.92 9.13
N VAL A 56 3.73 -3.06 8.15
CA VAL A 56 2.47 -2.30 8.08
C VAL A 56 1.63 -2.82 6.93
N PHE A 57 0.38 -3.14 7.23
CA PHE A 57 -0.55 -3.75 6.30
C PHE A 57 -1.80 -2.90 6.11
N LEU A 58 -2.41 -3.02 4.94
CA LEU A 58 -3.71 -2.47 4.60
C LEU A 58 -4.73 -3.60 4.46
N SER A 59 -5.85 -3.43 5.15
CA SER A 59 -7.07 -4.18 4.89
C SER A 59 -8.15 -3.21 4.43
N ALA A 60 -8.96 -3.62 3.45
CA ALA A 60 -10.08 -2.82 2.99
C ALA A 60 -11.35 -3.66 2.97
N TYR A 61 -12.46 -2.99 3.25
CA TYR A 61 -13.78 -3.56 3.36
C TYR A 61 -14.74 -2.79 2.45
N ARG A 62 -15.65 -3.48 1.77
CA ARG A 62 -16.75 -2.93 0.98
C ARG A 62 -18.06 -3.42 1.59
N ASN A 63 -18.90 -2.50 2.04
CA ASN A 63 -20.18 -2.83 2.72
C ASN A 63 -20.02 -3.81 3.91
N GLY A 64 -18.89 -3.75 4.61
CA GLY A 64 -18.57 -4.64 5.73
C GLY A 64 -17.79 -5.91 5.35
N ASP A 65 -17.82 -6.33 4.09
CA ASP A 65 -17.08 -7.49 3.60
C ASP A 65 -15.64 -7.14 3.27
N LYS A 66 -14.68 -7.97 3.70
CA LYS A 66 -13.26 -7.73 3.44
C LYS A 66 -12.93 -8.02 1.96
N VAL A 67 -12.51 -6.98 1.23
CA VAL A 67 -12.15 -7.04 -0.19
C VAL A 67 -10.64 -7.03 -0.43
N VAL A 68 -9.88 -6.44 0.49
CA VAL A 68 -8.41 -6.49 0.50
C VAL A 68 -7.95 -7.07 1.83
N TYR A 69 -7.21 -8.17 1.76
CA TYR A 69 -6.67 -8.84 2.94
C TYR A 69 -5.18 -8.54 3.10
N HIS A 70 -4.84 -7.79 4.16
CA HIS A 70 -3.48 -7.69 4.69
C HIS A 70 -2.41 -7.40 3.63
N LYS A 71 -2.66 -6.39 2.79
CA LYS A 71 -1.70 -5.96 1.78
C LYS A 71 -0.56 -5.20 2.46
N LEU A 72 0.65 -5.77 2.45
CA LEU A 72 1.84 -5.10 2.95
C LEU A 72 2.05 -3.75 2.24
N LEU A 73 2.17 -2.69 3.03
CA LEU A 73 2.43 -1.33 2.60
C LEU A 73 3.88 -0.90 2.87
N TYR A 74 4.48 -1.32 3.98
CA TYR A 74 5.77 -0.79 4.45
C TYR A 74 6.42 -1.77 5.45
N THR A 75 7.74 -1.84 5.46
CA THR A 75 8.55 -2.62 6.42
C THR A 75 9.69 -1.76 6.94
N GLY A 76 9.64 -1.33 8.20
CA GLY A 76 10.67 -0.46 8.76
C GLY A 76 11.41 -1.09 9.93
N ASP A 77 12.72 -0.88 10.02
CA ASP A 77 13.56 -1.32 11.14
C ASP A 77 13.39 -0.39 12.37
N LEU A 78 14.30 -0.46 13.34
CA LEU A 78 14.26 0.41 14.53
C LEU A 78 14.77 1.83 14.30
N LEU A 79 15.56 2.05 13.25
CA LEU A 79 16.14 3.34 12.88
C LEU A 79 15.19 4.16 12.02
N ASP A 80 14.25 3.49 11.35
CA ASP A 80 13.23 4.13 10.54
C ASP A 80 12.24 4.97 11.36
N ASN A 81 11.74 6.02 10.72
CA ASN A 81 10.64 6.82 11.27
C ASN A 81 9.38 5.95 11.46
N ASP A 82 8.55 6.28 12.46
CA ASP A 82 7.21 5.69 12.59
C ASP A 82 6.42 5.90 11.28
N PHE A 83 5.70 4.86 10.84
CA PHE A 83 4.85 4.93 9.65
C PHE A 83 3.88 6.12 9.67
N ARG A 84 3.37 6.48 10.85
CA ARG A 84 2.46 7.63 11.02
C ARG A 84 3.14 8.97 10.78
N ASN A 85 4.46 9.04 10.96
CA ASN A 85 5.25 10.23 10.65
C ASN A 85 5.52 10.32 9.14
N LEU A 86 5.86 9.18 8.51
CA LEU A 86 6.09 9.09 7.07
C LEU A 86 4.81 9.39 6.26
N TYR A 87 3.67 8.86 6.71
CA TYR A 87 2.37 8.97 6.06
C TYR A 87 1.35 9.66 6.97
N SER A 88 1.63 10.91 7.33
CA SER A 88 0.71 11.72 8.12
C SER A 88 -0.55 12.05 7.31
N ASN A 89 -1.73 11.94 7.95
CA ASN A 89 -3.06 12.26 7.40
C ASN A 89 -3.54 11.38 6.23
N PRO A 90 -3.61 10.05 6.39
CA PRO A 90 -4.21 9.19 5.38
C PRO A 90 -5.72 9.47 5.27
N ARG A 91 -6.25 9.52 4.05
CA ARG A 91 -7.64 9.93 3.81
C ARG A 91 -8.20 9.40 2.49
N PHE A 92 -9.52 9.38 2.39
CA PHE A 92 -10.18 9.18 1.10
C PHE A 92 -10.14 10.46 0.27
N ARG A 93 -9.57 10.37 -0.93
CA ARG A 93 -9.63 11.40 -1.98
C ARG A 93 -11.00 11.38 -2.67
N SER A 94 -11.58 10.20 -2.83
CA SER A 94 -12.93 9.96 -3.35
C SER A 94 -13.50 8.68 -2.72
N GLU A 95 -14.68 8.24 -3.14
CA GLU A 95 -15.33 7.06 -2.56
C GLU A 95 -14.46 5.80 -2.58
N SER A 96 -13.80 5.54 -3.71
CA SER A 96 -13.01 4.33 -3.93
C SER A 96 -11.50 4.58 -3.95
N ILE A 97 -11.05 5.79 -3.60
CA ILE A 97 -9.63 6.17 -3.68
C ILE A 97 -9.14 6.64 -2.32
N TYR A 98 -8.21 5.86 -1.76
CA TYR A 98 -7.54 6.17 -0.51
C TYR A 98 -6.10 6.61 -0.77
N GLU A 99 -5.66 7.70 -0.16
CA GLU A 99 -4.31 8.23 -0.34
C GLU A 99 -3.53 8.26 0.97
N LEU A 100 -2.22 7.99 0.87
CA LEU A 100 -1.26 8.03 1.95
C LEU A 100 -0.10 8.95 1.59
N GLY A 101 0.30 9.75 2.58
CA GLY A 101 1.47 10.62 2.46
C GLY A 101 1.16 11.93 1.77
N ASN A 102 2.16 12.79 1.75
CA ASN A 102 2.11 14.08 1.06
C ASN A 102 3.15 14.09 -0.05
N VAL A 103 2.79 14.63 -1.20
CA VAL A 103 3.62 14.59 -2.41
C VAL A 103 4.89 15.45 -2.26
N THR A 104 4.95 16.33 -1.26
CA THR A 104 6.01 17.36 -1.12
C THR A 104 7.08 17.07 -0.06
N ASN A 105 7.10 15.91 0.59
CA ASN A 105 7.90 15.70 1.81
C ASN A 105 9.41 15.50 1.61
N ASP A 106 9.94 15.43 0.39
CA ASP A 106 11.35 15.08 0.16
C ASP A 106 12.19 16.19 -0.49
N GLY A 107 11.62 17.39 -0.70
CA GLY A 107 12.35 18.52 -1.31
C GLY A 107 12.66 18.35 -2.80
N SER A 108 12.11 17.32 -3.47
CA SER A 108 12.23 17.14 -4.91
C SER A 108 11.34 18.13 -5.69
N ILE A 109 11.74 18.47 -6.91
CA ILE A 109 10.90 19.24 -7.85
C ILE A 109 9.84 18.28 -8.39
N ALA A 110 8.72 18.17 -7.68
CA ALA A 110 7.60 17.35 -8.10
C ALA A 110 6.92 17.98 -9.33
N GLU A 111 6.89 17.26 -10.45
CA GLU A 111 6.17 17.69 -11.65
C GLU A 111 4.75 17.14 -11.61
N THR A 112 3.75 18.03 -11.65
CA THR A 112 2.36 17.64 -11.82
C THR A 112 2.16 16.99 -13.19
N GLY A 113 1.40 15.91 -13.22
CA GLY A 113 0.95 15.31 -14.47
C GLY A 113 -0.30 14.45 -14.30
N ASP A 114 -0.84 14.08 -15.43
CA ASP A 114 -2.07 13.32 -15.54
C ASP A 114 -1.74 11.84 -15.69
N LEU A 115 -2.42 11.01 -14.89
CA LEU A 115 -2.36 9.57 -14.92
C LEU A 115 -3.73 9.05 -15.35
N THR A 116 -3.77 8.29 -16.44
CA THR A 116 -4.95 7.51 -16.81
C THR A 116 -4.75 6.06 -16.44
N VAL A 117 -5.67 5.49 -15.67
CA VAL A 117 -5.67 4.07 -15.30
C VAL A 117 -6.82 3.40 -16.01
N SER A 118 -6.57 2.34 -16.77
CA SER A 118 -7.60 1.57 -17.46
C SER A 118 -7.55 0.09 -17.08
N ASN A 119 -8.73 -0.48 -16.85
CA ASN A 119 -8.92 -1.92 -16.73
C ASN A 119 -9.46 -2.46 -18.06
N GLU A 120 -8.58 -2.96 -18.91
CA GLU A 120 -8.97 -3.58 -20.20
C GLU A 120 -9.22 -5.09 -20.07
N THR A 121 -9.44 -5.57 -18.85
CA THR A 121 -9.77 -6.96 -18.58
C THR A 121 -11.28 -7.16 -18.45
N LEU A 122 -11.73 -8.42 -18.46
CA LEU A 122 -13.11 -8.79 -18.19
C LEU A 122 -13.41 -8.96 -16.69
N ARG A 123 -12.45 -8.60 -15.82
CA ARG A 123 -12.50 -8.86 -14.38
C ARG A 123 -12.34 -7.57 -13.62
N GLU A 124 -13.10 -7.39 -12.53
CA GLU A 124 -12.90 -6.26 -11.63
C GLU A 124 -11.51 -6.34 -11.00
N ILE A 125 -10.85 -5.20 -10.82
CA ILE A 125 -9.64 -5.08 -10.01
C ILE A 125 -10.08 -4.73 -8.58
N SER A 126 -9.87 -5.67 -7.65
CA SER A 126 -10.22 -5.52 -6.22
C SER A 126 -9.38 -4.47 -5.50
N PHE A 127 -8.14 -4.28 -5.93
CA PHE A 127 -7.36 -3.11 -5.57
C PHE A 127 -6.25 -2.84 -6.58
N LEU A 128 -5.88 -1.56 -6.70
CA LEU A 128 -4.69 -1.10 -7.37
C LEU A 128 -3.96 -0.11 -6.45
N LEU A 129 -2.76 -0.48 -6.00
CA LEU A 129 -1.84 0.40 -5.29
C LEU A 129 -0.87 1.01 -6.29
N ILE A 130 -0.84 2.34 -6.33
CA ILE A 130 0.02 3.17 -7.17
C ILE A 130 0.98 3.93 -6.24
N GLU A 131 2.28 3.90 -6.53
CA GLU A 131 3.30 4.47 -5.65
C GLU A 131 4.24 5.39 -6.44
N THR A 132 4.51 6.57 -5.88
CA THR A 132 5.53 7.50 -6.39
C THR A 132 6.20 8.21 -5.21
N GLY A 133 7.49 7.97 -5.00
CA GLY A 133 8.20 8.39 -3.79
C GLY A 133 7.47 7.94 -2.51
N TRP A 134 7.24 8.88 -1.59
CA TRP A 134 6.48 8.69 -0.35
C TRP A 134 4.97 8.87 -0.49
N TYR A 135 4.44 8.93 -1.72
CA TYR A 135 3.00 9.02 -1.96
C TYR A 135 2.46 7.69 -2.47
N LYS A 136 1.37 7.23 -1.86
CA LYS A 136 0.67 5.99 -2.22
C LYS A 136 -0.81 6.27 -2.45
N LEU A 137 -1.37 5.71 -3.50
CA LEU A 137 -2.79 5.80 -3.83
C LEU A 137 -3.35 4.39 -4.03
N ILE A 138 -4.42 4.07 -3.32
CA ILE A 138 -5.10 2.78 -3.35
C ILE A 138 -6.48 2.99 -3.97
N VAL A 139 -6.69 2.42 -5.15
CA VAL A 139 -8.00 2.33 -5.81
C VAL A 139 -8.63 1.01 -5.36
N LEU A 140 -9.80 1.06 -4.70
CA LEU A 140 -10.46 -0.09 -4.04
C LEU A 140 -11.45 -0.86 -4.93
N SER A 141 -11.69 -0.37 -6.15
CA SER A 141 -12.45 -1.06 -7.18
C SER A 141 -12.22 -0.36 -8.51
N LEU A 142 -11.94 -1.14 -9.55
CA LEU A 142 -11.97 -0.67 -10.93
C LEU A 142 -12.64 -1.74 -11.79
N GLU A 143 -13.88 -1.43 -12.20
CA GLU A 143 -14.74 -2.32 -12.99
C GLU A 143 -14.10 -2.69 -14.35
N PRO A 144 -14.51 -3.80 -14.96
CA PRO A 144 -14.14 -4.15 -16.34
C PRO A 144 -14.45 -2.99 -17.32
N GLY A 145 -13.48 -2.59 -18.14
CA GLY A 145 -13.60 -1.44 -19.04
C GLY A 145 -13.54 -0.07 -18.33
N GLY A 146 -13.42 -0.05 -17.00
CA GLY A 146 -13.34 1.15 -16.19
C GLY A 146 -12.07 1.95 -16.49
N THR A 147 -12.22 3.27 -16.52
CA THR A 147 -11.11 4.22 -16.66
C THR A 147 -11.16 5.25 -15.55
N LEU A 148 -10.01 5.54 -14.97
CA LEU A 148 -9.82 6.53 -13.91
C LEU A 148 -8.80 7.57 -14.37
N HIS A 149 -9.11 8.85 -14.20
CA HIS A 149 -8.20 9.95 -14.48
C HIS A 149 -7.78 10.59 -13.16
N LEU A 150 -6.47 10.64 -12.92
CA LEU A 150 -5.87 11.20 -11.72
C LEU A 150 -4.90 12.29 -12.11
N ASN A 151 -4.85 13.32 -11.27
CA ASN A 151 -3.75 14.27 -11.27
C ASN A 151 -2.84 13.93 -10.09
N LEU A 152 -1.55 13.71 -10.38
CA LEU A 152 -0.51 13.30 -9.44
C LEU A 152 0.74 14.16 -9.68
N GLN A 153 1.56 14.33 -8.64
CA GLN A 153 2.93 14.81 -8.86
C GLN A 153 3.87 13.62 -8.76
N TYR A 154 4.81 13.53 -9.69
CA TYR A 154 5.70 12.39 -9.82
C TYR A 154 7.07 12.72 -9.26
N ASN A 155 7.66 11.75 -8.56
CA ASN A 155 9.00 11.85 -8.02
C ASN A 155 9.86 10.66 -8.44
N GLY A 156 10.50 10.79 -9.61
CA GLY A 156 11.54 9.90 -10.14
C GLY A 156 11.11 8.49 -10.55
N LYS A 157 10.15 7.87 -9.87
CA LYS A 157 9.64 6.52 -10.14
C LYS A 157 8.12 6.45 -9.98
N LEU A 158 7.52 5.54 -10.72
CA LEU A 158 6.12 5.16 -10.61
C LEU A 158 6.03 3.64 -10.64
N SER A 159 5.36 3.06 -9.65
CA SER A 159 5.00 1.64 -9.66
C SER A 159 3.51 1.46 -9.46
N CYS A 160 2.99 0.34 -9.97
CA CYS A 160 1.64 -0.09 -9.70
C CYS A 160 1.60 -1.59 -9.39
N GLN A 161 0.67 -1.98 -8.54
CA GLN A 161 0.41 -3.37 -8.20
C GLN A 161 -1.05 -3.56 -7.85
N GLY A 162 -1.63 -4.70 -8.23
CA GLY A 162 -3.03 -4.95 -7.97
C GLY A 162 -3.39 -6.42 -7.99
N GLN A 163 -4.67 -6.67 -7.72
CA GLN A 163 -5.25 -8.01 -7.67
C GLN A 163 -6.65 -7.98 -8.26
N PHE A 164 -6.99 -8.99 -9.05
CA PHE A 164 -8.34 -9.15 -9.57
C PHE A 164 -9.31 -9.62 -8.48
N ALA A 165 -10.55 -9.13 -8.53
CA ALA A 165 -11.65 -9.65 -7.75
C ALA A 165 -11.81 -11.16 -7.99
N ASP A 166 -12.23 -11.88 -6.94
CA ASP A 166 -12.49 -13.31 -6.95
C ASP A 166 -11.29 -14.20 -7.36
N SER A 167 -10.06 -13.69 -7.29
CA SER A 167 -8.87 -14.53 -7.35
C SER A 167 -7.71 -13.97 -6.55
N ARG A 168 -6.72 -14.83 -6.31
CA ARG A 168 -5.41 -14.44 -5.78
C ARG A 168 -4.45 -13.95 -6.86
N GLN A 169 -4.92 -13.78 -8.08
CA GLN A 169 -4.09 -13.40 -9.20
C GLN A 169 -3.68 -11.93 -9.11
N ARG A 170 -2.38 -11.69 -9.18
CA ARG A 170 -1.75 -10.38 -9.02
C ARG A 170 -1.07 -9.94 -10.30
N PHE A 171 -0.88 -8.64 -10.42
CA PHE A 171 -0.11 -8.00 -11.48
C PHE A 171 0.65 -6.82 -10.90
N ALA A 172 1.74 -6.44 -11.54
CA ALA A 172 2.51 -5.26 -11.15
C ALA A 172 3.34 -4.75 -12.33
N ASP A 173 3.72 -3.48 -12.27
CA ASP A 173 4.71 -2.87 -13.17
C ASP A 173 5.42 -1.70 -12.47
N ALA A 174 6.60 -1.31 -12.96
CA ALA A 174 7.32 -0.16 -12.46
C ALA A 174 8.23 0.48 -13.51
N VAL A 175 8.30 1.81 -13.48
CA VAL A 175 9.16 2.60 -14.36
C VAL A 175 9.88 3.70 -13.59
N ALA A 176 11.09 4.02 -14.02
CA ALA A 176 11.79 5.23 -13.67
C ALA A 176 11.47 6.31 -14.71
N ILE A 177 11.19 7.52 -14.23
CA ILE A 177 10.83 8.65 -15.09
C ILE A 177 12.08 9.54 -15.20
N VAL A 178 12.79 9.37 -16.31
CA VAL A 178 14.03 10.09 -16.61
C VAL A 178 13.68 11.47 -17.17
N GLN A 179 14.08 12.52 -16.47
CA GLN A 179 14.03 13.89 -16.98
C GLN A 179 14.99 14.02 -18.17
N ARG A 180 14.46 13.96 -19.39
CA ARG A 180 15.17 14.42 -20.58
C ARG A 180 14.54 15.73 -21.04
N THR A 181 15.16 16.83 -20.60
CA THR A 181 15.01 18.21 -21.09
C THR A 181 13.60 18.82 -21.05
N GLU A 182 13.46 19.88 -20.23
CA GLU A 182 12.53 21.02 -20.31
C GLU A 182 11.23 20.87 -21.12
N ALA A 183 10.50 19.76 -20.97
CA ALA A 183 9.14 19.68 -21.47
C ALA A 183 8.28 20.60 -20.60
N LYS A 184 8.12 21.86 -21.01
CA LYS A 184 7.15 22.80 -20.44
C LYS A 184 5.73 22.32 -20.77
N GLY A 185 5.27 21.32 -20.03
CA GLY A 185 3.93 20.72 -20.15
C GLY A 185 3.83 19.53 -19.21
N GLY A 186 2.71 19.41 -18.49
CA GLY A 186 2.50 18.32 -17.53
C GLY A 186 2.72 16.93 -18.17
N ARG A 187 3.19 15.97 -17.37
CA ARG A 187 3.46 14.61 -17.85
C ARG A 187 2.17 13.83 -18.03
N TRP A 188 2.08 13.05 -19.10
CA TRP A 188 0.94 12.18 -19.37
C TRP A 188 1.40 10.73 -19.28
N LEU A 189 0.95 10.03 -18.24
CA LEU A 189 1.23 8.62 -18.01
C LEU A 189 -0.07 7.81 -18.07
N SER A 190 0.05 6.53 -18.40
CA SER A 190 -1.05 5.58 -18.31
C SER A 190 -0.63 4.28 -17.64
N ILE A 191 -1.52 3.72 -16.83
CA ILE A 191 -1.46 2.33 -16.36
C ILE A 191 -2.57 1.57 -17.07
N THR A 192 -2.20 0.61 -17.91
CA THR A 192 -3.14 -0.26 -18.61
C THR A 192 -3.03 -1.67 -18.06
N VAL A 193 -4.12 -2.20 -17.51
CA VAL A 193 -4.19 -3.60 -17.09
C VAL A 193 -4.87 -4.41 -18.18
N ARG A 194 -4.13 -5.35 -18.78
CA ARG A 194 -4.60 -6.21 -19.86
C ARG A 194 -4.20 -7.65 -19.59
N GLY A 195 -5.15 -8.57 -19.73
CA GLY A 195 -4.95 -9.97 -19.39
C GLY A 195 -4.52 -10.10 -17.93
N ASN A 196 -3.27 -10.51 -17.71
CA ASN A 196 -2.71 -10.82 -16.40
C ASN A 196 -1.58 -9.86 -16.00
N THR A 197 -1.44 -8.75 -16.72
CA THR A 197 -0.29 -7.85 -16.63
C THR A 197 -0.75 -6.39 -16.55
N ALA A 198 -0.01 -5.57 -15.81
CA ALA A 198 -0.09 -4.12 -15.91
C ALA A 198 1.04 -3.61 -16.81
N LYS A 199 0.81 -2.47 -17.44
CA LYS A 199 1.83 -1.76 -18.21
C LYS A 199 1.74 -0.26 -17.93
N ILE A 200 2.88 0.36 -17.61
CA ILE A 200 3.02 1.80 -17.45
C ILE A 200 3.61 2.37 -18.75
N GLU A 201 2.89 3.32 -19.34
CA GLU A 201 3.27 3.94 -20.61
C GLU A 201 3.22 5.46 -20.52
N SER A 202 3.94 6.12 -21.42
CA SER A 202 3.87 7.57 -21.62
C SER A 202 3.80 7.87 -23.10
N ARG A 203 3.12 8.98 -23.45
CA ARG A 203 3.16 9.53 -24.81
C ARG A 203 4.51 10.18 -25.14
N GLN A 204 5.31 10.50 -24.12
CA GLN A 204 6.62 11.13 -24.27
C GLN A 204 7.72 10.09 -23.97
N PRO A 205 8.86 10.16 -24.66
CA PRO A 205 10.03 9.37 -24.29
C PRO A 205 10.52 9.79 -22.90
N GLY A 206 11.06 8.85 -22.13
CA GLY A 206 11.59 9.14 -20.78
C GLY A 206 11.27 8.08 -19.72
N LEU A 207 10.49 7.06 -20.05
CA LEU A 207 10.31 5.92 -19.16
C LEU A 207 11.43 4.90 -19.37
N GLN A 208 12.08 4.51 -18.27
CA GLN A 208 12.97 3.37 -18.23
C GLN A 208 12.33 2.28 -17.37
N PRO A 209 12.39 0.99 -17.77
CA PRO A 209 11.97 -0.10 -16.90
C PRO A 209 12.66 0.00 -15.55
N ALA A 210 11.87 -0.04 -14.48
CA ALA A 210 12.39 -0.16 -13.13
C ALA A 210 12.02 -1.54 -12.58
N LYS A 211 12.80 -2.04 -11.63
CA LYS A 211 12.41 -3.26 -10.92
C LYS A 211 11.16 -2.92 -10.11
N CYS A 212 10.04 -3.58 -10.43
CA CYS A 212 8.85 -3.46 -9.60
C CYS A 212 9.13 -4.24 -8.32
N CYS A 213 9.45 -3.51 -7.25
CA CYS A 213 9.72 -4.13 -5.95
C CYS A 213 8.51 -4.90 -5.41
N ALA A 214 7.34 -4.81 -6.06
CA ALA A 214 6.03 -5.14 -5.51
C ALA A 214 5.43 -6.48 -6.01
N SER A 215 5.90 -7.05 -7.14
CA SER A 215 5.41 -8.38 -7.58
C SER A 215 5.90 -9.52 -6.68
N ASP A 216 7.06 -9.33 -6.04
CA ASP A 216 7.81 -10.40 -5.36
C ASP A 216 8.06 -10.14 -3.85
N ARG A 217 7.25 -9.35 -3.13
CA ARG A 217 7.49 -9.14 -1.66
C ARG A 217 6.92 -10.27 -0.79
N PRO A 218 7.77 -11.20 -0.36
CA PRO A 218 7.85 -11.60 1.04
C PRO A 218 9.20 -11.24 1.68
N ASP A 219 10.07 -10.47 1.02
CA ASP A 219 11.43 -10.20 1.51
C ASP A 219 11.54 -8.86 2.27
N PRO A 220 11.85 -8.88 3.58
CA PRO A 220 12.04 -7.69 4.41
C PRO A 220 13.34 -6.89 4.10
N GLU A 221 14.31 -7.48 3.38
CA GLU A 221 15.64 -6.86 3.20
C GLU A 221 15.69 -5.65 2.22
N HIS A 222 14.57 -5.26 1.61
CA HIS A 222 14.57 -4.35 0.46
C HIS A 222 14.29 -2.87 0.73
N GLU A 223 14.18 -2.43 2.00
CA GLU A 223 14.16 -1.01 2.37
C GLU A 223 15.56 -0.42 2.63
N TRP A 224 16.62 -1.25 2.63
CA TRP A 224 17.99 -0.83 2.96
C TRP A 224 18.74 -0.05 1.86
N LEU A 225 18.13 0.21 0.70
CA LEU A 225 18.83 0.78 -0.48
C LEU A 225 18.12 1.96 -1.16
N TYR A 226 17.21 2.67 -0.48
CA TYR A 226 16.71 3.97 -0.94
C TYR A 226 16.71 5.02 0.15
#